data_AF-A0A9E3C6E6-F1
#
_entry.id   AF-A0A9E3C6E6-F1
#
_cell.length_a   1.000
_cell.length_b   1.000
_cell.length_c   1.000
_cell.angle_alpha   90.00
_cell.angle_beta   90.00
_cell.angle_gamma   90.00
#
_symmetry.space_group_name_H-M   'P 1'
#
loop_
_entity.id
_entity.type
_entity.pdbx_description
1 polymer ?
#
loop_
_entity_poly.entity_id
_entity_poly.type
_entity_poly.pdbx_seq_one_letter_code
_entity_poly.pdbx_strand_id
1 'polypeptide(L)' 'MRLYNKQTGALLGEITPAQLQFLQEQMEEDSLDDHDYYINESELLDFEEAGADPALIGMLRQGLDENGELDIRWAED' A
#
# COMPACT_ATOMS: atom_id res chain seq x y z
N MET A 1 7.20 9.23 -6.07
CA MET A 1 7.02 8.08 -5.17
C MET A 1 6.23 7.01 -5.89
N ARG A 2 6.70 5.77 -5.86
CA ARG A 2 6.10 4.63 -6.56
C ARG A 2 5.88 3.48 -5.59
N LEU A 3 4.78 2.75 -5.78
CA LEU A 3 4.50 1.48 -5.12
C LEU A 3 4.86 0.32 -6.02
N TYR A 4 5.52 -0.68 -5.45
CA TYR A 4 5.89 -1.91 -6.12
C TYR A 4 5.34 -3.09 -5.32
N ASN A 5 4.93 -4.15 -6.02
CA ASN A 5 4.77 -5.46 -5.40
C ASN A 5 6.17 -5.95 -5.02
N LYS A 6 6.43 -6.13 -3.72
CA LYS A 6 7.75 -6.48 -3.16
C LYS A 6 8.22 -7.86 -3.62
N GLN A 7 7.30 -8.80 -3.81
CA GLN A 7 7.63 -10.17 -4.20
C GLN A 7 8.07 -10.27 -5.67
N THR A 8 7.37 -9.55 -6.57
CA THR A 8 7.58 -9.65 -8.02
C THR A 8 8.44 -8.52 -8.59
N GLY A 9 8.57 -7.40 -7.87
CA GLY A 9 9.18 -6.16 -8.36
C GLY A 9 8.30 -5.39 -9.36
N ALA A 10 7.06 -5.83 -9.61
CA ALA A 10 6.16 -5.15 -10.53
C ALA A 10 5.73 -3.78 -9.97
N LEU A 11 5.72 -2.75 -10.83
CA LEU A 11 5.17 -1.44 -10.49
C LEU A 11 3.65 -1.55 -10.35
N LEU A 12 3.12 -1.15 -9.20
CA LEU A 12 1.68 -1.03 -8.96
C LEU A 12 1.17 0.34 -9.42
N GLY A 13 1.94 1.40 -9.15
CA GLY A 13 1.60 2.74 -9.60
C GLY A 13 2.35 3.85 -8.85
N GLU A 14 2.01 5.09 -9.18
CA GLU A 14 2.50 6.29 -8.48
C GLU A 14 1.53 6.70 -7.38
N ILE A 15 2.07 7.08 -6.23
CA ILE A 15 1.27 7.56 -5.09
C ILE A 15 1.64 8.99 -4.71
N THR A 16 0.68 9.69 -4.13
CA THR A 16 0.86 11.05 -3.60
C THR A 16 1.46 11.02 -2.19
N PRO A 17 2.07 12.12 -1.71
CA PRO A 17 2.51 12.25 -0.31
C PRO A 17 1.39 11.97 0.71
N ALA A 18 0.16 12.40 0.43
CA ALA A 18 -0.98 12.16 1.32
C ALA A 18 -1.37 10.68 1.37
N GLN A 19 -1.29 9.97 0.25
CA GLN A 19 -1.54 8.52 0.20
C GLN A 19 -0.44 7.73 0.94
N LEU A 20 0.83 8.15 0.84
CA LEU A 20 1.90 7.55 1.63
C LEU A 20 1.70 7.81 3.12
N GLN A 21 1.43 9.05 3.51
CA GLN A 21 1.15 9.39 4.90
C GLN A 21 -0.01 8.55 5.47
N PHE A 22 -1.09 8.37 4.70
CA PHE A 22 -2.20 7.51 5.10
C PHE A 22 -1.73 6.07 5.36
N LEU A 23 -0.93 5.49 4.46
CA LEU A 23 -0.39 4.14 4.65
C LEU A 23 0.46 4.06 5.93
N GLN A 24 1.36 5.01 6.15
CA GLN A 24 2.21 5.07 7.34
C GLN A 24 1.39 5.16 8.64
N GLU A 25 0.32 5.96 8.63
CA GLU A 25 -0.60 6.12 9.76
C GLU A 25 -1.39 4.83 10.04
N GLN A 26 -1.87 4.14 9.00
CA GLN A 26 -2.60 2.87 9.16
C GLN A 26 -1.70 1.70 9.54
N MET A 27 -0.43 1.74 9.14
CA MET A 27 0.55 0.68 9.41
C MET A 27 1.24 0.81 10.76
N GLU A 28 0.89 1.85 11.54
CA GLU A 28 1.54 2.21 12.80
C GLU A 28 3.09 2.19 12.68
N GLU A 29 3.60 2.73 11.57
CA GLU A 29 5.05 2.69 11.29
C GLU A 29 5.82 3.51 12.33
N ASP A 30 6.47 2.81 13.26
CA ASP A 30 7.30 3.42 14.31
C ASP A 30 8.71 3.83 13.81
N SER A 31 9.13 3.37 12.63
CA SER A 31 10.50 3.48 12.12
C SER A 31 10.55 4.06 10.72
N LEU A 32 11.33 5.14 10.53
CA LEU A 32 11.55 5.79 9.22
C LEU A 32 12.27 4.91 8.18
N ASP A 33 12.76 3.74 8.58
CA ASP A 33 13.50 2.81 7.71
C ASP A 33 12.59 1.70 7.13
N ASP A 34 11.34 1.57 7.58
CA ASP A 34 10.41 0.56 7.04
C ASP A 34 9.71 1.09 5.78
N HIS A 35 10.13 0.56 4.63
CA HIS A 35 9.61 0.97 3.33
C HIS A 35 8.65 -0.05 2.71
N ASP A 36 8.21 -1.03 3.49
CA ASP A 36 7.35 -2.11 3.03
C ASP A 36 6.28 -2.51 4.02
N TYR A 37 5.13 -2.93 3.47
CA TYR A 37 3.95 -3.33 4.24
C TYR A 37 3.36 -4.60 3.64
N TYR A 38 2.86 -5.46 4.51
CA TYR A 38 1.94 -6.52 4.13
C TYR A 38 0.51 -5.97 4.17
N ILE A 39 -0.29 -6.33 3.16
CA ILE A 39 -1.68 -5.91 3.00
C ILE A 39 -2.51 -7.12 2.57
N ASN A 40 -3.68 -7.30 3.17
CA ASN A 40 -4.70 -8.25 2.76
C ASN A 40 -6.06 -7.57 2.48
N GLU A 41 -7.02 -8.35 2.00
CA GLU A 41 -8.38 -7.85 1.71
C GLU A 41 -9.08 -7.18 2.90
N SER A 42 -8.86 -7.68 4.13
CA SER A 42 -9.47 -7.11 5.34
C SER A 42 -8.89 -5.73 5.64
N GLU A 43 -7.56 -5.58 5.54
CA GLU A 43 -6.90 -4.29 5.75
C GLU A 43 -7.34 -3.26 4.71
N LEU A 44 -7.57 -3.66 3.46
CA LEU A 44 -8.14 -2.75 2.45
C LEU A 44 -9.56 -2.28 2.78
N LEU A 45 -10.38 -3.12 3.41
CA LEU A 45 -11.70 -2.71 3.88
C LEU A 45 -11.58 -1.71 5.03
N ASP A 46 -10.69 -1.97 5.99
CA ASP A 46 -10.42 -1.06 7.11
C ASP A 46 -9.91 0.30 6.60
N PHE A 47 -9.09 0.31 5.54
CA PHE A 47 -8.64 1.56 4.91
C PHE A 47 -9.78 2.31 4.22
N GLU A 48 -10.68 1.62 3.52
CA GLU A 48 -11.88 2.23 2.93
C GLU A 48 -12.74 2.88 4.03
N GLU A 49 -12.93 2.22 5.18
CA GLU A 49 -13.66 2.76 6.32
C GLU A 49 -12.94 3.94 7.00
N ALA A 50 -11.60 3.93 7.01
CA ALA A 50 -10.76 5.02 7.49
C ALA A 50 -10.68 6.22 6.53
N GLY A 51 -11.31 6.14 5.35
CA GLY A 51 -11.38 7.24 4.39
C GLY A 51 -10.19 7.32 3.44
N ALA A 52 -9.56 6.19 3.14
CA ALA A 52 -8.51 6.10 2.14
C ALA A 52 -8.95 6.67 0.79
N ASP A 53 -7.98 7.20 0.03
CA ASP A 53 -8.22 7.62 -1.34
C ASP A 53 -8.67 6.42 -2.19
N PRO A 54 -9.83 6.49 -2.88
CA PRO A 54 -10.32 5.40 -3.73
C PRO A 54 -9.33 4.98 -4.83
N ALA A 55 -8.48 5.89 -5.32
CA ALA A 55 -7.45 5.57 -6.30
C ALA A 55 -6.33 4.70 -5.70
N LEU A 56 -5.97 4.95 -4.44
CA LEU A 56 -5.01 4.11 -3.71
C LEU A 56 -5.59 2.70 -3.49
N ILE A 57 -6.84 2.62 -3.01
CA ILE A 57 -7.52 1.33 -2.80
C ILE A 57 -7.63 0.54 -4.10
N GLY A 58 -8.04 1.19 -5.19
CA GLY A 58 -8.14 0.54 -6.49
C GLY A 58 -6.80 -0.02 -6.98
N MET A 59 -5.70 0.68 -6.71
CA MET A 59 -4.34 0.23 -7.06
C MET A 59 -3.92 -0.97 -6.22
N LEU A 60 -4.07 -0.90 -4.90
CA LEU A 60 -3.70 -2.00 -4.00
C LEU A 60 -4.54 -3.26 -4.25
N ARG A 61 -5.85 -3.09 -4.48
CA ARG A 61 -6.77 -4.18 -4.80
C ARG A 61 -6.41 -4.90 -6.11
N GLN A 62 -5.87 -4.18 -7.10
CA GLN A 62 -5.36 -4.78 -8.34
C GLN A 62 -4.04 -5.53 -8.14
N GLY A 63 -3.30 -5.23 -7.08
CA GLY A 63 -2.02 -5.86 -6.75
C GLY A 63 -2.13 -7.17 -5.97
N LEU A 64 -3.29 -7.45 -5.36
CA LEU A 64 -3.52 -8.67 -4.57
C LEU A 64 -3.29 -9.93 -5.41
N ASP A 65 -2.73 -10.96 -4.78
CA ASP A 65 -2.55 -12.27 -5.36
C ASP A 65 -3.82 -13.15 -5.28
N GLU A 66 -3.72 -14.43 -5.64
CA GLU A 66 -4.84 -15.36 -5.59
C GLU A 66 -5.37 -15.66 -4.18
N ASN A 67 -4.59 -15.33 -3.14
CA ASN A 67 -4.96 -15.47 -1.73
C ASN A 67 -5.52 -14.17 -1.15
N GLY A 68 -5.58 -13.09 -1.92
CA GLY A 68 -6.00 -11.78 -1.45
C GLY A 68 -4.93 -11.08 -0.60
N GLU A 69 -3.66 -11.40 -0.83
CA GLU A 69 -2.51 -10.86 -0.10
C GLU A 69 -1.58 -10.05 -1.02
N LEU A 70 -0.85 -9.10 -0.45
CA LEU A 70 0.11 -8.26 -1.16
C LEU A 70 1.17 -7.71 -0.21
N ASP A 71 2.44 -8.01 -0.50
CA ASP A 71 3.56 -7.25 0.06
C ASP A 71 3.87 -6.06 -0.88
N ILE A 72 3.77 -4.83 -0.38
CA ILE A 72 4.18 -3.62 -1.10
C ILE A 72 5.49 -3.07 -0.59
N ARG A 73 6.24 -2.40 -1.47
CA ARG A 73 7.37 -1.54 -1.12
C ARG A 73 7.22 -0.20 -1.82
N TRP A 74 7.48 0.90 -1.11
CA TRP A 74 7.52 2.23 -1.71
C TRP A 74 8.96 2.71 -1.95
N ALA A 75 9.14 3.58 -2.95
CA ALA A 75 10.43 4.22 -3.22
C ALA A 75 10.26 5.66 -3.75
N GLU A 76 11.20 6.52 -3.38
CA GLU A 76 11.37 7.89 -3.88
C GLU A 76 12.21 7.93 -5.18
N ASP A 77 11.94 7.07 -6.16
CA ASP A 77 12.59 7.21 -7.49
C ASP A 77 12.07 8.44 -8.26
#